data_AF-W1Y2D8-F1
#
_entry.id   AF-W1Y2D8-F1
#
_cell.length_a   1.000
_cell.length_b   1.000
_cell.length_c   1.000
_cell.angle_alpha   90.00
_cell.angle_beta   90.00
_cell.angle_gamma   90.00
#
_symmetry.space_group_name_H-M   'P 1'
#
loop_
_entity.id
_entity.type
_entity.pdbx_description
1 polymer ?
#
loop_
_entity_poly.entity_id
_entity_poly.type
_entity_poly.pdbx_seq_one_letter_code
_entity_poly.pdbx_strand_id
1 'polypeptide(L)'
;PEGTNILAAECKEVGENEPLTREKLSPVIAVLKSESREDGIAKARQMVEFNGLGHSAAIHTADEELTKEFGKAVKAIRVICNSPSTFGGIGD
;
A
#
# COMPACT_ATOMS: atom_id res chain seq x y z
N PRO A 1 -4.49 7.55 -21.99
CA PRO A 1 -4.35 8.59 -23.02
C PRO A 1 -2.92 8.59 -23.56
N GLU A 2 -2.64 9.25 -24.68
CA GLU A 2 -1.25 9.40 -25.13
C GLU A 2 -0.41 10.09 -24.04
N GLY A 3 0.78 9.56 -23.75
CA GLY A 3 1.67 10.06 -22.69
C GLY A 3 1.28 9.70 -21.24
N THR A 4 0.27 8.85 -21.01
CA THR A 4 -0.12 8.43 -19.65
C THR A 4 0.84 7.36 -19.10
N ASN A 5 1.46 7.64 -17.95
CA ASN A 5 2.40 6.72 -17.30
C ASN A 5 1.73 5.68 -16.39
N ILE A 6 0.69 6.07 -15.66
CA ILE A 6 0.00 5.25 -14.67
C ILE A 6 -1.50 5.53 -14.74
N LEU A 7 -2.32 4.49 -14.60
CA LEU A 7 -3.76 4.62 -14.35
C LEU A 7 -4.05 4.51 -12.86
N ALA A 8 -4.74 5.49 -12.29
CA ALA A 8 -5.21 5.46 -10.92
C ALA A 8 -6.72 5.22 -10.90
N ALA A 9 -7.17 4.21 -10.15
CA ALA A 9 -8.57 3.86 -10.01
C ALA A 9 -9.00 4.00 -8.56
N GLU A 10 -10.05 4.78 -8.31
CA GLU A 10 -10.67 4.85 -6.99
C GLU A 10 -11.39 3.53 -6.68
N CYS A 11 -11.11 2.98 -5.50
CA CYS A 11 -11.65 1.72 -5.02
C CYS A 11 -12.35 1.92 -3.68
N LYS A 12 -13.42 1.17 -3.43
CA LYS A 12 -14.24 1.34 -2.21
C LYS A 12 -13.75 0.49 -1.05
N GLU A 13 -13.27 -0.71 -1.34
CA GLU A 13 -12.89 -1.70 -0.34
C GLU A 13 -11.72 -2.56 -0.82
N VAL A 14 -11.06 -3.24 0.12
CA VAL A 14 -10.05 -4.26 -0.19
C VAL A 14 -10.73 -5.62 -0.23
N GLY A 15 -10.64 -6.33 -1.35
CA GLY A 15 -11.20 -7.68 -1.44
C GLY A 15 -11.57 -8.13 -2.85
N GLU A 16 -12.23 -9.28 -2.92
CA GLU A 16 -12.54 -9.95 -4.18
C GLU A 16 -13.55 -9.19 -5.05
N ASN A 17 -14.45 -8.43 -4.42
CA ASN A 17 -15.44 -7.61 -5.12
C ASN A 17 -14.85 -6.34 -5.75
N GLU A 18 -13.60 -6.00 -5.42
CA GLU A 18 -12.87 -4.85 -5.94
C GLU A 18 -11.53 -5.33 -6.54
N PRO A 19 -11.55 -5.92 -7.76
CA PRO A 19 -10.41 -6.66 -8.32
C PRO A 19 -9.13 -5.84 -8.43
N LEU A 20 -9.24 -4.52 -8.56
CA LEU A 20 -8.10 -3.62 -8.65
C LEU A 20 -7.32 -3.52 -7.33
N THR A 21 -7.86 -4.00 -6.21
CA THR A 21 -7.12 -4.12 -4.94
C THR A 21 -6.23 -5.36 -4.86
N ARG A 22 -6.24 -6.23 -5.86
CA ARG A 22 -5.26 -7.32 -5.99
C ARG A 22 -3.92 -6.82 -6.55
N GLU A 23 -2.94 -7.70 -6.52
CA GLU A 23 -1.71 -7.53 -7.31
C GLU A 23 -2.05 -7.53 -8.81
N LYS A 24 -1.51 -6.54 -9.56
CA LYS A 24 -1.88 -6.29 -10.97
C LYS A 24 -0.73 -6.44 -11.95
N LEU A 25 0.52 -6.46 -11.48
CA LEU A 25 1.75 -6.53 -12.30
C LEU A 25 1.71 -5.67 -13.58
N SER A 26 1.17 -4.47 -13.46
CA SER A 26 0.91 -3.52 -14.56
C SER A 26 0.88 -2.08 -14.00
N PRO A 27 0.99 -1.03 -14.84
CA PRO A 27 1.01 0.37 -14.41
C PRO A 27 -0.39 0.89 -14.02
N VAL A 28 -1.05 0.18 -13.11
CA VAL A 28 -2.36 0.50 -12.57
C VAL A 28 -2.24 0.51 -11.05
N ILE A 29 -2.73 1.57 -10.41
CA ILE A 29 -2.78 1.69 -8.95
C ILE A 29 -4.23 1.82 -8.48
N ALA A 30 -4.57 1.11 -7.40
CA ALA A 30 -5.81 1.32 -6.68
C ALA A 30 -5.60 2.45 -5.67
N VAL A 31 -6.57 3.35 -5.57
CA VAL A 31 -6.59 4.47 -4.63
C VAL A 31 -7.77 4.27 -3.69
N LEU A 32 -7.47 4.05 -2.42
CA LEU A 32 -8.47 3.99 -1.37
C LEU A 32 -8.30 5.19 -0.46
N LYS A 33 -9.36 5.98 -0.29
CA LYS A 33 -9.39 7.09 0.65
C LYS A 33 -9.53 6.54 2.06
N SER A 34 -8.71 7.00 3.01
CA SER A 34 -8.95 6.76 4.43
C SER A 34 -9.64 7.97 5.10
N GLU A 35 -10.44 7.69 6.13
CA GLU A 35 -11.12 8.73 6.92
C GLU A 35 -10.40 9.00 8.25
N SER A 36 -9.47 8.12 8.65
CA SER A 36 -8.60 8.30 9.80
C SER A 36 -7.25 7.57 9.64
N ARG A 37 -6.37 7.75 10.63
CA ARG A 37 -5.11 7.01 10.77
C ARG A 37 -5.36 5.51 10.92
N GLU A 38 -6.26 5.15 11.81
CA GLU A 38 -6.62 3.77 12.12
C GLU A 38 -7.21 3.08 10.89
N ASP A 39 -8.10 3.77 10.16
CA ASP A 39 -8.67 3.28 8.91
C ASP A 39 -7.60 3.10 7.82
N GLY A 40 -6.66 4.04 7.69
CA GLY A 40 -5.54 3.93 6.75
C GLY A 40 -4.64 2.73 7.05
N ILE A 41 -4.28 2.52 8.32
CA ILE A 41 -3.49 1.36 8.76
C ILE A 41 -4.28 0.06 8.56
N ALA A 42 -5.58 0.05 8.86
CA ALA A 42 -6.44 -1.11 8.64
C ALA A 42 -6.50 -1.50 7.16
N LYS A 43 -6.69 -0.54 6.26
CA LYS A 43 -6.66 -0.75 4.80
C LYS A 43 -5.31 -1.26 4.32
N ALA A 44 -4.21 -0.68 4.79
CA ALA A 44 -2.87 -1.16 4.44
C ALA A 44 -2.63 -2.60 4.92
N ARG A 45 -3.09 -2.94 6.14
CA ARG A 45 -3.00 -4.31 6.66
C ARG A 45 -3.84 -5.27 5.83
N GLN A 46 -5.08 -4.90 5.49
CA GLN A 46 -5.96 -5.70 4.63
C GLN A 46 -5.33 -5.94 3.25
N MET A 47 -4.74 -4.92 2.63
CA MET A 47 -4.05 -5.06 1.33
C MET A 47 -2.91 -6.08 1.39
N VAL A 48 -2.09 -6.05 2.45
CA VAL A 48 -1.03 -7.02 2.65
C VAL A 48 -1.59 -8.41 2.96
N GLU A 49 -2.63 -8.51 3.79
CA GLU A 49 -3.28 -9.78 4.12
C GLU A 49 -3.97 -10.41 2.89
N PHE A 50 -4.43 -9.59 1.95
CA PHE A 50 -5.06 -9.99 0.69
C PHE A 50 -4.03 -10.30 -0.40
N ASN A 51 -3.39 -11.47 -0.26
CA ASN A 51 -2.38 -12.03 -1.17
C ASN A 51 -0.98 -11.39 -1.16
N GLY A 52 -0.69 -10.44 -0.26
CA GLY A 52 0.63 -9.78 -0.12
C GLY A 52 1.44 -10.17 1.11
N LEU A 53 1.01 -11.18 1.88
CA LEU A 53 1.58 -11.49 3.20
C LEU A 53 3.08 -11.74 3.10
N GLY A 54 3.85 -11.00 3.88
CA GLY A 54 5.29 -11.15 3.97
C GLY A 54 6.10 -10.55 2.80
N HIS A 55 5.50 -9.78 1.89
CA HIS A 55 6.26 -9.05 0.86
C HIS A 55 6.80 -7.71 1.38
N SER A 56 6.12 -6.62 1.06
CA SER A 56 6.57 -5.27 1.32
C SER A 56 5.36 -4.38 1.61
N ALA A 57 5.53 -3.42 2.50
CA ALA A 57 4.62 -2.31 2.71
C ALA A 57 5.42 -1.00 2.70
N ALA A 58 4.79 0.10 2.30
CA ALA A 58 5.42 1.41 2.31
C ALA A 58 4.52 2.43 2.99
N ILE A 59 5.15 3.37 3.68
CA ILE A 59 4.48 4.52 4.30
C ILE A 59 5.23 5.80 3.96
N HIS A 60 4.49 6.85 3.65
CA HIS A 60 5.01 8.20 3.47
C HIS A 60 4.40 9.10 4.55
N THR A 61 5.23 9.57 5.48
CA THR A 61 4.80 10.42 6.60
C THR A 61 5.99 11.17 7.22
N ALA A 62 5.72 12.34 7.79
CA ALA A 62 6.66 13.06 8.65
C ALA A 62 6.50 12.71 10.15
N ASP A 63 5.46 11.95 10.51
CA ASP A 63 5.20 11.48 11.87
C ASP A 63 5.94 10.15 12.13
N GLU A 64 6.97 10.21 12.97
CA GLU A 64 7.77 9.04 13.35
C GLU A 64 6.97 8.01 14.17
N GLU A 65 6.04 8.46 15.01
CA GLU A 65 5.19 7.56 15.78
C GLU A 65 4.20 6.82 14.87
N LEU A 66 3.69 7.48 13.84
CA LEU A 66 2.91 6.83 12.79
C LEU A 66 3.72 5.77 12.04
N THR A 67 4.98 6.07 11.74
CA THR A 67 5.88 5.09 11.09
C THR A 67 6.04 3.84 11.96
N LYS A 68 6.26 4.02 13.26
CA LYS A 68 6.39 2.91 14.23
C LYS A 68 5.09 2.12 14.37
N GLU A 69 3.94 2.79 14.43
CA GLU A 69 2.63 2.12 14.50
C GLU A 69 2.36 1.29 13.25
N PHE A 70 2.57 1.88 12.07
CA PHE A 70 2.41 1.19 10.80
C PHE A 70 3.29 -0.06 10.72
N GLY A 71 4.56 0.05 11.10
CA GLY A 71 5.50 -1.07 11.11
C GLY A 71 5.13 -2.20 12.09
N LYS A 72 4.43 -1.90 13.17
CA LYS A 72 3.90 -2.90 14.12
C LYS A 72 2.61 -3.57 13.62
N ALA A 73 1.76 -2.81 12.93
CA ALA A 73 0.43 -3.27 12.55
C ALA A 73 0.40 -4.02 11.21
N VAL A 74 1.22 -3.61 10.24
CA VAL A 74 1.22 -4.16 8.87
C VAL A 74 2.21 -5.31 8.77
N LYS A 75 1.71 -6.53 8.55
CA LYS A 75 2.48 -7.78 8.53
C LYS A 75 3.25 -8.00 7.22
N ALA A 76 4.12 -7.05 6.86
CA ALA A 76 5.08 -7.18 5.78
C ALA A 76 6.47 -7.54 6.32
N ILE A 77 7.30 -8.26 5.55
CA ILE A 77 8.70 -8.52 5.94
C ILE A 77 9.53 -7.24 5.81
N ARG A 78 9.21 -6.40 4.83
CA ARG A 78 9.86 -5.10 4.61
C ARG A 78 8.86 -3.97 4.76
N VAL A 79 9.15 -3.02 5.65
CA VAL A 79 8.39 -1.78 5.81
C VAL A 79 9.30 -0.63 5.40
N ILE A 80 8.91 0.07 4.34
CA ILE A 80 9.71 1.11 3.67
C ILE A 80 9.12 2.46 4.07
N CYS A 81 9.93 3.31 4.70
CA CYS A 81 9.50 4.66 5.09
C CYS A 81 10.09 5.69 4.14
N ASN A 82 9.24 6.55 3.57
CA ASN A 82 9.62 7.71 2.75
C ASN A 82 10.57 7.40 1.57
N SER A 83 10.44 6.21 0.97
CA SER A 83 11.26 5.77 -0.16
C SER A 83 10.41 4.98 -1.17
N PRO A 84 10.74 5.00 -2.48
CA PRO A 84 10.06 4.19 -3.48
C PRO A 84 10.05 2.70 -3.11
N SER A 85 8.88 2.07 -3.12
CA SER A 85 8.71 0.70 -2.62
C SER A 85 9.42 -0.37 -3.45
N THR A 86 9.59 -0.15 -4.76
CA THR A 86 10.31 -1.07 -5.64
C THR A 86 11.81 -1.12 -5.31
N PHE A 87 12.44 0.05 -5.12
CA PHE A 87 13.88 0.16 -4.83
C PHE A 87 14.18 -0.14 -3.35
N GLY A 88 13.39 0.43 -2.44
CA GLY A 88 13.49 0.12 -1.01
C GLY A 88 13.18 -1.34 -0.67
N GLY A 89 12.38 -2.01 -1.50
CA GLY A 89 12.06 -3.43 -1.35
C GLY A 89 13.22 -4.37 -1.67
N ILE A 90 14.18 -3.93 -2.48
CA ILE A 90 15.39 -4.69 -2.84
C ILE A 90 16.64 -4.22 -2.08
N GLY A 91 16.55 -3.09 -1.37
CA GLY A 91 17.64 -2.55 -0.55
C GLY A 91 18.63 -1.65 -1.29
N ASP A 92 18.18 -1.00 -2.36
CA ASP A 92 18.91 0.04 -3.10
C ASP A 92 18.71 1.44 -2.48
#